data_AF-A0A6L5HPZ1-F1
#
_entry.id   AF-A0A6L5HPZ1-F1
#
_cell.length_a   1.000
_cell.length_b   1.000
_cell.length_c   1.000
_cell.angle_alpha   90.00
_cell.angle_beta   90.00
_cell.angle_gamma   90.00
#
_symmetry.space_group_name_H-M   'P 1'
#
loop_
_entity.id
_entity.type
_entity.pdbx_description
1 polymer ?
#
loop_
_entity_poly.entity_id
_entity_poly.type
_entity_poly.pdbx_seq_one_letter_code
_entity_poly.pdbx_strand_id
1 'polypeptide(L)'
;MKTNNKILIFTKALADLYSLPPIAPKLLEELLKSVDRDGDIHLSKWRKEYIAQNIDSTLSTVNNALQVFKSHKIIVPKAVSVFELNPEIFGAVFNNLYDGSWRSVKSINIDVSIGRAGFKPKANVVVAGAV
;
A
#
# COMPACT_ATOMS: atom_id res chain seq x y z
N MET A 1 -8.79 -11.10 18.64
CA MET A 1 -8.91 -9.99 17.67
C MET A 1 -9.23 -10.60 16.31
N LYS A 2 -10.41 -10.32 15.73
CA LYS A 2 -10.74 -10.77 14.36
C LYS A 2 -10.03 -9.81 13.40
N THR A 3 -8.86 -10.17 12.89
CA THR A 3 -8.23 -9.44 11.79
C THR A 3 -9.25 -9.38 10.65
N ASN A 4 -9.60 -8.17 10.21
CA ASN A 4 -10.64 -7.93 9.22
C ASN A 4 -10.25 -8.66 7.92
N ASN A 5 -10.92 -9.78 7.62
CA ASN A 5 -10.63 -10.65 6.46
C ASN A 5 -10.52 -9.85 5.14
N LYS A 6 -11.23 -8.72 5.05
CA LYS A 6 -11.18 -7.77 3.93
C LYS A 6 -9.80 -7.13 3.73
N ILE A 7 -9.10 -6.75 4.79
CA ILE A 7 -7.77 -6.11 4.71
C ILE A 7 -6.74 -7.10 4.15
N LEU A 8 -6.77 -8.34 4.64
CA LEU A 8 -5.86 -9.40 4.18
C LEU A 8 -6.07 -9.73 2.70
N ILE A 9 -7.33 -9.81 2.25
CA ILE A 9 -7.66 -10.04 0.85
C ILE A 9 -7.16 -8.88 -0.02
N PHE A 10 -7.38 -7.64 0.42
CA PHE A 10 -6.92 -6.47 -0.32
C PHE A 10 -5.40 -6.38 -0.41
N THR A 11 -4.68 -6.51 0.71
CA THR A 11 -3.22 -6.38 0.70
C THR A 11 -2.55 -7.49 -0.11
N LYS A 12 -3.15 -8.69 -0.16
CA LYS A 12 -2.74 -9.76 -1.08
C LYS A 12 -3.00 -9.40 -2.53
N ALA A 13 -4.22 -8.99 -2.87
CA ALA A 13 -4.57 -8.60 -4.24
C ALA A 13 -3.68 -7.45 -4.75
N LEU A 14 -3.36 -6.49 -3.87
CA LEU A 14 -2.46 -5.38 -4.19
C LEU A 14 -1.01 -5.84 -4.36
N ALA A 15 -0.55 -6.78 -3.54
CA ALA A 15 0.76 -7.39 -3.71
C ALA A 15 0.87 -8.15 -5.03
N ASP A 16 -0.15 -8.91 -5.40
CA ASP A 16 -0.20 -9.65 -6.67
C ASP A 16 -0.28 -8.69 -7.88
N LEU A 17 -1.08 -7.63 -7.78
CA LEU A 17 -1.27 -6.64 -8.85
C LEU A 17 0.03 -5.89 -9.21
N TYR A 18 0.81 -5.52 -8.19
CA TYR A 18 2.06 -4.77 -8.38
C TYR A 18 3.30 -5.67 -8.35
N SER A 19 3.14 -6.99 -8.34
CA SER A 19 4.24 -7.96 -8.21
C SER A 19 5.18 -7.63 -7.04
N LEU A 20 4.60 -7.30 -5.89
CA LEU A 20 5.33 -6.88 -4.69
C LEU A 20 6.06 -8.06 -4.03
N PRO A 21 7.07 -7.78 -3.19
CA PRO A 21 7.76 -8.82 -2.44
C PRO A 21 6.81 -9.66 -1.57
N PRO A 22 7.13 -10.93 -1.24
CA PRO A 22 6.26 -11.80 -0.44
C PRO A 22 5.89 -11.24 0.95
N ILE A 23 6.73 -10.36 1.49
CA ILE A 23 6.49 -9.68 2.77
C ILE A 23 5.47 -8.53 2.68
N ALA A 24 5.17 -8.08 1.46
CA ALA A 24 4.36 -6.89 1.23
C ALA A 24 2.97 -6.95 1.87
N PRO A 25 2.21 -8.07 1.82
CA PRO A 25 0.89 -8.11 2.46
C PRO A 25 0.94 -7.84 3.96
N LYS A 26 1.92 -8.45 4.66
CA LYS A 26 2.12 -8.25 6.11
C LYS A 26 2.60 -6.84 6.42
N LEU A 27 3.56 -6.33 5.64
CA LEU A 27 4.09 -4.99 5.82
C LEU A 27 3.00 -3.93 5.58
N LEU A 28 2.22 -4.07 4.52
CA LEU A 28 1.08 -3.19 4.23
C LEU A 28 0.08 -3.22 5.39
N GLU A 29 -0.24 -4.38 5.94
CA GLU A 29 -1.13 -4.47 7.10
C GLU A 29 -0.60 -3.66 8.31
N GLU A 30 0.69 -3.78 8.63
CA GLU A 30 1.31 -3.01 9.73
C GLU A 30 1.38 -1.50 9.43
N LEU A 31 1.57 -1.12 8.17
CA LEU A 31 1.52 0.28 7.74
C LEU A 31 0.11 0.85 7.91
N LEU A 32 -0.93 0.11 7.50
CA LEU A 32 -2.32 0.51 7.64
C LEU A 32 -2.74 0.72 9.10
N LYS A 33 -2.19 -0.07 10.03
CA LYS A 33 -2.38 0.13 11.49
C LYS A 33 -1.69 1.38 12.03
N SER A 34 -0.72 1.93 11.29
CA SER A 34 0.11 3.06 11.70
C SER A 34 -0.25 4.38 11.02
N VAL A 35 -1.36 4.41 10.28
CA VAL A 35 -1.90 5.60 9.64
C VAL A 35 -2.53 6.49 10.71
N ASP A 36 -2.10 7.74 10.76
CA ASP A 36 -2.68 8.76 11.63
C ASP A 36 -3.97 9.32 11.01
N ARG A 37 -4.69 10.16 11.77
CA ARG A 37 -5.93 10.81 11.36
C ARG A 37 -5.81 11.53 10.01
N ASP A 38 -4.66 12.13 9.75
CA ASP A 38 -4.41 12.89 8.51
C ASP A 38 -4.04 12.00 7.31
N GLY A 39 -4.07 10.67 7.45
CA GLY A 39 -3.68 9.73 6.38
C GLY A 39 -2.16 9.50 6.27
N ASP A 40 -1.40 10.05 7.22
CA ASP A 40 0.05 10.01 7.23
C ASP A 40 0.59 8.86 8.09
N ILE A 41 1.73 8.31 7.68
CA ILE A 41 2.43 7.20 8.32
C ILE A 41 3.82 7.68 8.73
N HIS A 42 4.04 7.70 10.03
CA HIS A 42 5.30 8.12 10.64
C HIS A 42 6.20 6.89 10.87
N LEU A 43 7.18 6.69 9.99
CA LEU A 43 8.12 5.57 10.01
C LEU A 43 9.50 5.99 10.52
N SER A 44 9.58 6.31 11.81
CA SER A 44 10.89 6.48 12.49
C SER A 44 11.71 5.18 12.44
N LYS A 45 13.02 5.27 12.68
CA LYS A 45 13.90 4.09 12.74
C LYS A 45 13.36 3.02 13.69
N TRP A 46 12.99 3.42 14.90
CA TRP A 46 12.42 2.55 15.92
C TRP A 46 11.10 1.90 15.46
N ARG A 47 10.21 2.66 14.80
CA ARG A 47 8.95 2.13 14.27
C ARG A 47 9.21 1.04 13.22
N LYS A 48 10.18 1.25 12.33
CA LYS A 48 10.54 0.25 11.31
C LYS A 48 11.15 -1.01 11.90
N GLU A 49 11.95 -0.89 12.95
CA GLU A 49 12.51 -2.03 13.69
C GLU A 49 11.40 -2.83 14.36
N TYR A 50 10.45 -2.15 15.01
CA TYR A 50 9.28 -2.78 15.62
C TYR A 50 8.42 -3.52 14.58
N ILE A 51 8.13 -2.88 13.43
CA ILE A 51 7.39 -3.53 12.34
C ILE A 51 8.15 -4.75 11.81
N ALA A 52 9.48 -4.63 11.63
CA ALA A 52 10.30 -5.74 11.16
C ALA A 52 10.23 -6.96 12.10
N GLN A 53 10.24 -6.73 13.42
CA GLN A 53 10.06 -7.79 14.41
C GLN A 53 8.66 -8.42 14.33
N ASN A 54 7.61 -7.61 14.20
CA ASN A 54 6.23 -8.11 14.12
C ASN A 54 5.94 -9.00 12.90
N ILE A 55 6.69 -8.82 11.81
CA ILE A 55 6.49 -9.56 10.56
C ILE A 55 7.58 -10.62 10.31
N ASP A 56 8.39 -10.94 11.32
CA ASP A 56 9.51 -11.88 11.27
C ASP A 56 10.52 -11.54 10.16
N SER A 57 10.97 -10.29 10.11
CA SER A 57 11.88 -9.79 9.08
C SER A 57 12.95 -8.85 9.61
N THR A 58 13.79 -8.35 8.69
CA THR A 58 14.88 -7.43 9.02
C THR A 58 14.53 -5.99 8.63
N LEU A 59 15.12 -5.04 9.33
CA LEU A 59 15.01 -3.62 8.98
C LEU A 59 15.45 -3.34 7.53
N SER A 60 16.46 -4.07 7.04
CA SER A 60 16.94 -3.97 5.66
C SER A 60 15.85 -4.40 4.66
N THR A 61 15.23 -5.56 4.91
CA THR A 61 14.12 -6.07 4.08
C THR A 61 12.94 -5.10 4.06
N VAL A 62 12.57 -4.53 5.21
CA VAL A 62 11.52 -3.50 5.30
C VAL A 62 11.88 -2.26 4.50
N ASN A 63 13.11 -1.74 4.62
CA ASN A 63 13.55 -0.58 3.85
C ASN A 63 13.52 -0.85 2.32
N ASN A 64 13.93 -2.04 1.88
CA ASN A 64 13.86 -2.43 0.47
C ASN A 64 12.41 -2.50 -0.01
N ALA A 65 11.51 -3.10 0.77
CA ALA A 65 10.08 -3.15 0.43
C ALA A 65 9.46 -1.74 0.37
N LEU A 66 9.82 -0.83 1.28
CA LEU A 66 9.38 0.57 1.23
C LEU A 66 9.89 1.31 -0.01
N GLN A 67 11.09 0.98 -0.52
CA GLN A 67 11.57 1.53 -1.79
C GLN A 67 10.69 1.08 -2.97
N VAL A 68 10.32 -0.20 -2.99
CA VAL A 68 9.40 -0.76 -4.00
C VAL A 68 8.02 -0.11 -3.89
N PHE A 69 7.50 0.09 -2.67
CA PHE A 69 6.20 0.74 -2.50
C PHE A 69 6.21 2.18 -3.02
N LYS A 70 7.31 2.91 -2.83
CA LYS A 70 7.48 4.25 -3.42
C LYS A 70 7.54 4.21 -4.94
N SER A 71 8.26 3.26 -5.55
CA SER A 71 8.36 3.18 -7.01
C SER A 71 7.02 2.87 -7.67
N HIS A 72 6.16 2.11 -6.99
CA HIS A 72 4.78 1.83 -7.43
C HIS A 72 3.77 2.89 -7.00
N LYS A 73 4.21 3.98 -6.36
CA LYS A 73 3.33 5.03 -5.81
C LYS A 73 2.25 4.46 -4.88
N ILE A 74 2.55 3.40 -4.13
CA ILE A 74 1.67 2.86 -3.09
C ILE A 74 1.71 3.79 -1.87
N ILE A 75 2.91 4.26 -1.54
CA ILE A 75 3.15 5.29 -0.54
C ILE A 75 3.87 6.47 -1.20
N VAL A 76 3.57 7.68 -0.75
CA VAL A 76 4.14 8.93 -1.24
C VAL A 76 4.93 9.59 -0.11
N PRO A 77 6.21 9.93 -0.29
CA PRO A 77 6.96 10.64 0.73
C PRO A 77 6.45 12.09 0.87
N LYS A 78 6.07 12.49 2.09
CA LYS A 78 5.71 13.87 2.44
C LYS A 78 6.86 14.62 3.11
N ALA A 79 7.53 13.96 4.05
CA ALA A 79 8.66 14.52 4.78
C ALA A 79 9.67 13.42 5.18
N VAL A 80 10.71 13.79 5.91
CA VAL A 80 11.69 12.82 6.44
C VAL A 80 10.96 11.83 7.35
N SER A 81 10.95 10.57 6.96
CA SER A 81 10.27 9.49 7.68
C SER A 81 8.74 9.61 7.77
N VAL A 82 8.12 10.49 6.98
CA VAL A 82 6.66 10.63 6.89
C VAL A 82 6.20 10.29 5.48
N PHE A 83 5.22 9.40 5.40
CA PHE A 83 4.67 8.88 4.15
C PHE A 83 3.16 8.99 4.16
N GLU A 84 2.57 9.34 3.03
CA GLU A 84 1.13 9.31 2.82
C GLU A 84 0.75 8.06 2.00
N LEU A 85 -0.42 7.50 2.25
CA LEU A 85 -1.00 6.46 1.39
C LEU A 85 -1.53 7.08 0.11
N ASN A 86 -1.29 6.44 -1.04
CA ASN A 86 -1.84 6.96 -2.29
C ASN A 86 -3.40 6.86 -2.30
N PRO A 87 -4.11 8.01 -2.37
CA PRO A 87 -5.57 8.02 -2.33
C PRO A 87 -6.22 7.37 -3.56
N GLU A 88 -5.50 7.23 -4.68
CA GLU A 88 -6.01 6.49 -5.86
C GLU A 88 -6.09 4.98 -5.62
N ILE A 89 -5.21 4.46 -4.76
CA ILE A 89 -5.10 3.03 -4.45
C ILE A 89 -5.96 2.67 -3.24
N PHE A 90 -5.91 3.51 -2.21
CA PHE A 90 -6.56 3.25 -0.93
C PHE A 90 -7.90 3.98 -0.78
N GLY A 91 -8.26 4.88 -1.70
CA GLY A 91 -9.44 5.74 -1.62
C GLY A 91 -9.21 7.03 -0.83
N ALA A 92 -10.21 7.91 -0.82
CA ALA A 92 -10.21 9.07 0.07
C ALA A 92 -10.38 8.59 1.52
N VAL A 93 -9.58 9.15 2.43
CA VAL A 93 -9.65 8.90 3.88
C VAL A 93 -11.09 9.14 4.35
N PHE A 94 -11.70 8.13 4.97
CA PHE A 94 -13.02 8.26 5.57
C PHE A 94 -12.85 8.33 7.09
N ASN A 95 -13.29 9.41 7.72
CA ASN A 95 -13.47 9.53 9.18
C ASN A 95 -12.32 9.07 10.10
N ASN A 96 -11.05 9.36 9.78
CA ASN A 96 -9.90 9.06 10.65
C ASN A 96 -9.78 7.57 11.06
N LEU A 97 -10.47 6.67 10.35
CA LEU A 97 -10.50 5.22 10.53
C LEU A 97 -10.97 4.63 9.20
N TYR A 98 -10.22 3.67 8.63
CA TYR A 98 -10.65 2.90 7.47
C TYR A 98 -12.12 2.46 7.60
N ASP A 99 -13.03 3.08 6.85
CA ASP A 99 -14.49 2.86 6.97
C ASP A 99 -14.96 1.52 6.42
N GLY A 100 -14.05 0.74 5.81
CA GLY A 100 -14.41 -0.51 5.17
C GLY A 100 -15.29 -0.33 3.93
N SER A 101 -15.48 0.90 3.46
CA SER A 101 -15.98 1.24 2.12
C SER A 101 -14.82 1.08 1.15
N TRP A 102 -14.33 -0.15 1.01
CA TRP A 102 -13.65 -0.55 -0.20
C TRP A 102 -14.61 -0.13 -1.31
N ARG A 103 -14.26 0.90 -2.10
CA ARG A 103 -14.94 1.13 -3.37
C ARG A 103 -14.94 -0.23 -4.01
N SER A 104 -16.13 -0.80 -4.20
CA SER A 104 -16.27 -2.17 -4.65
C SER A 104 -15.45 -2.22 -5.92
N VAL A 105 -14.30 -2.90 -5.89
CA VAL A 105 -13.39 -2.92 -7.03
C VAL A 105 -14.11 -3.75 -8.07
N LYS A 106 -14.90 -3.09 -8.92
CA LYS A 106 -15.63 -3.74 -10.00
C LYS A 106 -14.67 -4.12 -11.13
N SER A 107 -13.61 -3.33 -11.32
CA SER A 107 -12.61 -3.56 -12.36
C SER A 107 -11.32 -2.80 -12.04
N ILE A 108 -10.18 -3.45 -12.26
CA ILE A 108 -8.87 -2.80 -12.32
C ILE A 108 -8.49 -2.78 -13.80
N ASN A 109 -8.43 -1.59 -14.41
CA ASN A 109 -7.96 -1.44 -15.78
C ASN A 109 -6.43 -1.25 -15.76
N ILE A 110 -5.72 -2.12 -16.47
CA ILE A 110 -4.26 -2.04 -16.60
C ILE A 110 -3.97 -1.65 -18.05
N ASP A 111 -3.50 -0.42 -18.25
CA ASP A 111 -3.04 0.04 -19.56
C ASP A 111 -1.63 -0.51 -19.83
N VAL A 112 -1.56 -1.61 -20.58
CA VAL A 112 -0.28 -2.20 -20.98
C VAL A 112 0.23 -1.50 -22.24
N SER A 113 1.27 -0.68 -22.10
CA SER A 113 2.02 -0.14 -23.24
C SER A 113 3.16 -1.09 -23.62
N ILE A 114 3.02 -1.82 -24.73
CA ILE A 114 4.10 -2.68 -25.26
C ILE A 114 4.99 -1.85 -26.20
N GLY A 115 6.15 -1.41 -25.70
CA GLY A 115 7.20 -0.82 -26.51
C GLY A 115 8.32 -1.82 -26.84
N ARG A 116 9.07 -1.58 -27.93
CA ARG A 116 10.23 -2.41 -28.37
C ARG A 116 11.35 -2.58 -27.33
N ALA A 117 11.33 -1.84 -26.21
CA ALA A 117 12.37 -1.83 -25.17
C ALA A 117 12.01 -2.65 -23.90
N GLY A 118 11.03 -3.55 -23.97
CA GLY A 118 10.61 -4.36 -22.84
C GLY A 118 9.39 -3.80 -22.09
N PHE A 119 8.74 -4.68 -21.33
CA PHE A 119 7.50 -4.45 -20.59
C PHE A 119 7.65 -3.30 -19.59
N LYS A 120 6.86 -2.23 -19.75
CA LYS A 120 6.70 -1.16 -18.76
C LYS A 120 5.23 -1.09 -18.35
N PRO A 121 4.81 -1.79 -17.29
CA PRO A 121 3.44 -1.68 -16.82
C PRO A 121 3.21 -0.26 -16.30
N LYS A 122 2.22 0.42 -16.87
CA LYS A 122 1.65 1.63 -16.27
C LYS A 122 0.29 1.22 -15.71
N ALA A 123 0.22 1.03 -14.40
CA ALA A 123 -1.07 0.85 -13.75
C ALA A 123 -1.74 2.22 -13.64
N ASN A 124 -2.80 2.44 -14.41
CA ASN A 124 -3.71 3.57 -14.25
C ASN A 124 -4.92 3.07 -13.45
N VAL A 125 -4.98 3.38 -12.15
CA VAL A 125 -6.12 2.98 -11.33
C VAL A 125 -7.27 3.96 -11.60
N VAL A 126 -8.16 3.62 -12.53
CA VAL A 126 -9.38 4.40 -12.77
C VAL A 126 -10.44 3.98 -11.77
N VAL A 127 -10.72 4.84 -10.82
CA VAL A 127 -11.72 4.58 -9.78
C VAL A 127 -13.04 5.25 -10.14
N ALA A 128 -13.90 4.55 -10.89
CA ALA A 128 -15.25 5.03 -11.20
C ALA A 128 -16.16 4.91 -9.96
N GLY A 129 -16.58 6.04 -9.40
CA GLY A 129 -17.65 6.12 -8.39
C GLY A 129 -18.95 6.57 -9.05
N ALA A 130 -20.02 5.79 -8.89
CA ALA A 130 -21.39 6.24 -9.19
C ALA A 130 -21.86 7.20 -8.07
N VAL A 131 -22.53 8.27 -8.48
CA VAL A 131 -23.22 9.27 -7.63
C VAL A 131 -24.35 8.60 -6.85
#